data_AF-A0A8J5CGQ6-F1
#
_entry.id   AF-A0A8J5CGQ6-F1
#
_cell.length_a   1.000
_cell.length_b   1.000
_cell.length_c   1.000
_cell.angle_alpha   90.00
_cell.angle_beta   90.00
_cell.angle_gamma   90.00
#
_symmetry.space_group_name_H-M   'P 1'
#
loop_
_entity.id
_entity.type
_entity.pdbx_description
1 polymer ?
#
loop_
_entity_poly.entity_id
_entity_poly.type
_entity_poly.pdbx_seq_one_letter_code
_entity_poly.pdbx_strand_id
1 'polypeptide(L)'
;MPEIIDVKDDVLRFIEQQLDEQQQRDDYREMLILARAFLGGGVTAPFRYPGPIHHARWMAKVIYSFKVWLFRRQFRLTVREKSGLRDICVFAVRLYLKAWFTAPLAAAAPNSDLELMKALAAYPNRVIGKAAGAKLAKHLWYLSKDLVGLALFDRAVPFATKALMVSAMEVEADGSEDDRQIPHAQVEFASVIGKTVADFATANSRRIFERLNLPSGFLDVAPEEWEDREDFRKAAETVQCLHVVNNHAERECGADPEF
;
A
#
# COMPACT_ATOMS: atom_id res chain seq x y z
N MET A 1 10.23 11.02 -20.56
CA MET A 1 8.76 10.99 -20.52
C MET A 1 8.34 12.02 -19.47
N PRO A 2 7.70 13.14 -19.85
CA PRO A 2 7.45 14.25 -18.93
C PRO A 2 6.71 13.88 -17.63
N GLU A 3 5.78 12.94 -17.74
CA GLU A 3 4.84 12.51 -16.68
C GLU A 3 5.49 11.65 -15.60
N ILE A 4 6.81 11.46 -15.61
CA ILE A 4 7.53 10.71 -14.56
C ILE A 4 8.80 11.43 -14.11
N ILE A 5 9.10 12.61 -14.65
CA ILE A 5 10.37 13.33 -14.36
C ILE A 5 10.44 13.70 -12.89
N ASP A 6 9.34 14.17 -12.32
CA ASP A 6 9.21 14.61 -10.94
C ASP A 6 9.38 13.48 -9.91
N VAL A 7 9.01 12.25 -10.26
CA VAL A 7 9.11 11.08 -9.36
C VAL A 7 10.32 10.18 -9.65
N LYS A 8 11.04 10.43 -10.75
CA LYS A 8 12.00 9.47 -11.32
C LYS A 8 13.07 9.04 -10.30
N ASP A 9 13.77 10.01 -9.72
CA ASP A 9 14.93 9.72 -8.86
C ASP A 9 14.52 9.08 -7.53
N ASP A 10 13.36 9.47 -7.02
CA ASP A 10 12.76 8.89 -5.82
C ASP A 10 12.34 7.42 -6.05
N VAL A 11 11.68 7.12 -7.16
CA VAL A 11 11.29 5.74 -7.50
C VAL A 11 12.52 4.88 -7.83
N LEU A 12 13.54 5.45 -8.49
CA LEU A 12 14.79 4.71 -8.74
C LEU A 12 15.51 4.32 -7.46
N ARG A 13 15.66 5.24 -6.49
CA ARG A 13 16.25 4.93 -5.18
C ARG A 13 15.46 3.85 -4.44
N PHE A 14 14.12 3.94 -4.47
CA PHE A 14 13.26 2.91 -3.90
C PHE A 14 13.48 1.54 -4.55
N ILE A 15 13.56 1.49 -5.89
CA ILE A 15 13.81 0.24 -6.61
C ILE A 15 15.18 -0.34 -6.24
N GLU A 16 16.22 0.49 -6.13
CA GLU A 16 17.56 0.04 -5.76
C GLU A 16 17.59 -0.58 -4.37
N GLN A 17 16.99 0.09 -3.37
CA GLN A 17 16.82 -0.46 -2.02
C GLN A 17 16.10 -1.81 -2.03
N GLN A 18 15.01 -1.92 -2.79
CA GLN A 18 14.26 -3.17 -2.89
C GLN A 18 15.04 -4.28 -3.63
N LEU A 19 15.88 -3.94 -4.60
CA LEU A 19 16.68 -4.94 -5.33
C LEU A 19 17.83 -5.52 -4.50
N ASP A 20 18.30 -4.77 -3.50
CA ASP A 20 19.30 -5.21 -2.52
C ASP A 20 18.69 -6.17 -1.47
N GLU A 21 17.38 -6.09 -1.24
CA GLU A 21 16.65 -7.03 -0.40
C GLU A 21 16.39 -8.37 -1.11
N GLN A 22 16.39 -9.48 -0.34
CA GLN A 22 16.01 -10.79 -0.88
C GLN A 22 14.50 -10.82 -1.15
N GLN A 23 14.15 -10.77 -2.43
CA GLN A 23 12.76 -10.84 -2.87
C GLN A 23 12.18 -12.24 -2.66
N GLN A 24 10.96 -12.30 -2.12
CA GLN A 24 10.26 -13.56 -1.82
C GLN A 24 9.92 -14.37 -3.08
N ARG A 25 9.77 -13.69 -4.22
CA ARG A 25 9.40 -14.29 -5.50
C ARG A 25 10.19 -13.68 -6.65
N ASP A 26 10.42 -14.49 -7.66
CA ASP A 26 11.17 -14.12 -8.86
C ASP A 26 10.48 -13.05 -9.72
N ASP A 27 9.14 -13.04 -9.75
CA ASP A 27 8.32 -12.06 -10.48
C ASP A 27 8.41 -10.66 -9.86
N TYR A 28 8.61 -10.56 -8.55
CA TYR A 28 8.79 -9.29 -7.85
C TYR A 28 10.09 -8.62 -8.29
N ARG A 29 11.19 -9.38 -8.31
CA ARG A 29 12.49 -8.91 -8.80
C ARG A 29 12.40 -8.49 -10.27
N GLU A 30 11.68 -9.26 -11.09
CA GLU A 30 11.46 -8.93 -12.49
C GLU A 30 10.70 -7.61 -12.67
N MET A 31 9.64 -7.36 -11.89
CA MET A 31 8.89 -6.11 -11.93
C MET A 31 9.78 -4.91 -11.62
N LEU A 32 10.66 -5.01 -10.61
CA LEU A 32 11.62 -3.96 -10.24
C LEU A 32 12.62 -3.67 -11.37
N ILE A 33 13.20 -4.70 -11.97
CA ILE A 33 14.15 -4.55 -13.10
C ILE A 33 13.47 -3.87 -14.30
N LEU A 34 12.25 -4.28 -14.63
CA LEU A 34 11.46 -3.71 -15.73
C LEU A 34 11.09 -2.25 -15.47
N ALA A 35 10.67 -1.92 -14.25
CA ALA A 35 10.38 -0.55 -13.84
C ALA A 35 11.62 0.34 -13.93
N ARG A 36 12.78 -0.14 -13.45
CA ARG A 36 14.06 0.58 -13.56
C ARG A 36 14.43 0.87 -15.01
N ALA A 37 14.28 -0.12 -15.89
CA ALA A 37 14.51 0.04 -17.33
C ALA A 37 13.55 1.07 -17.94
N PHE A 38 12.26 1.04 -17.56
CA PHE A 38 11.25 2.00 -18.00
C PHE A 38 11.59 3.45 -17.61
N LEU A 39 12.11 3.65 -16.39
CA LEU A 39 12.55 4.95 -15.88
C LEU A 39 13.88 5.44 -16.50
N GLY A 40 14.56 4.59 -17.27
CA GLY A 40 15.86 4.89 -17.87
C GLY A 40 17.04 4.75 -16.90
N GLY A 41 16.88 4.01 -15.80
CA GLY A 41 17.97 3.67 -14.88
C GLY A 41 18.93 2.60 -15.43
N GLY A 42 18.64 2.05 -16.62
CA GLY A 42 19.41 0.98 -17.26
C GLY A 42 18.90 -0.41 -16.89
N VAL A 43 19.51 -1.43 -17.49
CA VAL A 43 19.14 -2.85 -17.32
C VAL A 43 20.29 -3.56 -16.60
N THR A 44 20.03 -4.16 -15.45
CA THR A 44 21.03 -4.87 -14.63
C THR A 44 20.98 -6.40 -14.79
N ALA A 45 19.99 -6.92 -15.52
CA ALA A 45 19.79 -8.36 -15.72
C ALA A 45 19.05 -8.64 -17.04
N PRO A 46 19.24 -9.83 -17.66
CA PRO A 46 18.51 -10.19 -18.86
C PRO A 46 16.99 -10.25 -18.62
N PHE A 47 16.22 -9.85 -19.62
CA PHE A 47 14.76 -9.96 -19.58
C PHE A 47 14.35 -11.43 -19.70
N ARG A 48 13.41 -11.87 -18.85
CA ARG A 48 12.84 -13.21 -18.93
C ARG A 48 11.72 -13.25 -19.98
N TYR A 49 11.45 -14.43 -20.52
CA TYR A 49 10.27 -14.61 -21.37
C TYR A 49 8.98 -14.31 -20.59
N PRO A 50 7.92 -13.84 -21.26
CA PRO A 50 6.64 -13.60 -20.61
C PRO A 50 6.08 -14.91 -20.03
N GLY A 51 5.80 -14.93 -18.72
CA GLY A 51 5.19 -16.08 -18.04
C GLY A 51 3.66 -16.07 -18.14
N PRO A 52 2.94 -17.12 -17.71
CA PRO A 52 1.49 -17.22 -17.88
C PRO A 52 0.71 -16.02 -17.29
N ILE A 53 -0.18 -15.41 -18.09
CA ILE A 53 -1.14 -14.41 -17.59
C ILE A 53 -2.40 -15.15 -17.11
N HIS A 54 -2.73 -14.99 -15.84
CA HIS A 54 -4.06 -15.30 -15.31
C HIS A 54 -4.83 -14.01 -15.02
N HIS A 55 -6.15 -14.00 -15.26
CA HIS A 55 -6.99 -12.80 -15.12
C HIS A 55 -6.91 -12.13 -13.73
N ALA A 56 -6.72 -12.92 -12.67
CA ALA A 56 -6.65 -12.46 -11.29
C ALA A 56 -5.32 -11.74 -10.93
N ARG A 57 -4.21 -11.98 -11.64
CA ARG A 57 -2.88 -11.48 -11.23
C ARG A 57 -2.57 -10.11 -11.82
N TRP A 58 -2.89 -9.05 -11.09
CA TRP A 58 -2.60 -7.68 -11.50
C TRP A 58 -1.10 -7.39 -11.74
N MET A 59 -0.19 -7.90 -10.88
CA MET A 59 1.26 -7.76 -11.11
C MET A 59 1.70 -8.30 -12.47
N ALA A 60 1.17 -9.46 -12.89
CA ALA A 60 1.51 -10.02 -14.19
C ALA A 60 1.14 -9.05 -15.32
N LYS A 61 -0.01 -8.38 -15.23
CA LYS A 61 -0.43 -7.35 -16.20
C LYS A 61 0.53 -6.15 -16.21
N VAL A 62 1.05 -5.75 -15.06
CA VAL A 62 2.06 -4.68 -14.94
C VAL A 62 3.39 -5.09 -15.56
N ILE A 63 3.90 -6.28 -15.24
CA ILE A 63 5.12 -6.86 -15.83
C ILE A 63 4.99 -6.91 -17.35
N TYR A 64 3.88 -7.45 -17.86
CA TYR A 64 3.60 -7.48 -19.30
C TYR A 64 3.55 -6.09 -19.91
N SER A 65 2.91 -5.13 -19.22
CA SER A 65 2.82 -3.76 -19.71
C SER A 65 4.20 -3.13 -19.87
N PHE A 66 5.10 -3.32 -18.90
CA PHE A 66 6.48 -2.85 -19.04
C PHE A 66 7.22 -3.55 -20.19
N LYS A 67 7.09 -4.88 -20.34
CA LYS A 67 7.72 -5.62 -21.44
C LYS A 67 7.25 -5.11 -22.80
N VAL A 68 5.94 -5.05 -23.03
CA VAL A 68 5.38 -4.57 -24.29
C VAL A 68 5.82 -3.13 -24.53
N TRP A 69 5.91 -2.29 -23.49
CA TRP A 69 6.39 -0.92 -23.64
C TRP A 69 7.86 -0.86 -24.04
N LEU A 70 8.74 -1.59 -23.35
CA LEU A 70 10.18 -1.61 -23.61
C LEU A 70 10.48 -2.14 -25.02
N PHE A 71 9.77 -3.20 -25.44
CA PHE A 71 9.92 -3.85 -26.74
C PHE A 71 8.91 -3.37 -27.79
N ARG A 72 8.21 -2.26 -27.57
CA ARG A 72 7.10 -1.77 -28.41
C ARG A 72 7.39 -1.67 -29.91
N ARG A 73 8.68 -1.55 -30.29
CA ARG A 73 9.10 -1.53 -31.72
C ARG A 73 8.88 -2.87 -32.43
N GLN A 74 8.77 -3.97 -31.68
CA GLN A 74 8.50 -5.31 -32.20
C GLN A 74 7.00 -5.56 -32.44
N PHE A 75 6.12 -4.69 -31.93
CA PHE A 75 4.67 -4.84 -31.98
C PHE A 75 4.04 -3.78 -32.89
N ARG A 76 2.96 -4.15 -33.58
CA ARG A 76 2.12 -3.19 -34.31
C ARG A 76 1.02 -2.68 -33.39
N LEU A 77 1.37 -1.74 -32.51
CA LEU A 77 0.43 -1.10 -31.59
C LEU A 77 -0.30 0.05 -32.28
N THR A 78 -1.61 0.11 -32.14
CA THR A 78 -2.41 1.29 -32.47
C THR A 78 -2.04 2.46 -31.56
N VAL A 79 -2.40 3.68 -31.98
CA VAL A 79 -2.21 4.90 -31.16
C VAL A 79 -2.90 4.76 -29.80
N ARG A 80 -4.11 4.18 -29.78
CA ARG A 80 -4.88 3.96 -28.56
C ARG A 80 -4.20 2.97 -27.62
N GLU A 81 -3.75 1.82 -28.11
CA GLU A 81 -3.04 0.82 -27.31
C GLU A 81 -1.73 1.38 -26.75
N LYS A 82 -0.97 2.11 -27.57
CA LYS A 82 0.27 2.74 -27.12
C LYS A 82 0.03 3.77 -26.01
N SER A 83 -1.04 4.56 -26.11
CA SER A 83 -1.42 5.51 -25.06
C SER A 83 -1.84 4.80 -23.78
N GLY A 84 -2.76 3.82 -23.86
CA GLY A 84 -3.22 3.08 -22.68
C GLY A 84 -2.08 2.31 -22.00
N LEU A 85 -1.16 1.72 -22.78
CA LEU A 85 0.02 1.05 -22.26
C LEU A 85 0.95 2.01 -21.52
N ARG A 86 1.15 3.23 -22.06
CA ARG A 86 1.90 4.29 -21.37
C ARG A 86 1.25 4.60 -20.03
N ASP A 87 -0.06 4.83 -20.03
CA ASP A 87 -0.81 5.23 -18.84
C ASP A 87 -0.70 4.17 -17.74
N ILE A 88 -0.78 2.88 -18.08
CA ILE A 88 -0.58 1.77 -17.14
C ILE A 88 0.85 1.76 -16.60
N CYS A 89 1.87 1.92 -17.45
CA CYS A 89 3.26 1.93 -16.99
C CYS A 89 3.55 3.14 -16.08
N VAL A 90 3.02 4.32 -16.42
CA VAL A 90 3.15 5.53 -15.59
C VAL A 90 2.44 5.36 -14.26
N PHE A 91 1.22 4.82 -14.25
CA PHE A 91 0.50 4.49 -13.01
C PHE A 91 1.29 3.50 -12.15
N ALA A 92 1.86 2.48 -12.78
CA ALA A 92 2.63 1.45 -12.10
C ALA A 92 3.82 2.05 -11.35
N VAL A 93 4.63 2.89 -12.01
CA VAL A 93 5.80 3.50 -11.38
C VAL A 93 5.45 4.58 -10.36
N ARG A 94 4.38 5.36 -10.59
CA ARG A 94 4.02 6.48 -9.70
C ARG A 94 3.40 6.02 -8.38
N LEU A 95 2.60 4.95 -8.41
CA LEU A 95 1.80 4.54 -7.25
C LEU A 95 1.97 3.07 -6.90
N TYR A 96 1.72 2.19 -7.88
CA TYR A 96 1.57 0.76 -7.61
C TYR A 96 2.83 0.11 -7.05
N LEU A 97 4.02 0.44 -7.57
CA LEU A 97 5.27 -0.19 -7.11
C LEU A 97 5.47 -0.03 -5.60
N LYS A 98 5.45 1.21 -5.11
CA LYS A 98 5.65 1.47 -3.68
C LYS A 98 4.58 0.79 -2.85
N ALA A 99 3.30 1.00 -3.20
CA ALA A 99 2.18 0.38 -2.50
C ALA A 99 2.30 -1.16 -2.44
N TRP A 100 2.75 -1.79 -3.53
CA TRP A 100 2.89 -3.24 -3.60
C TRP A 100 3.98 -3.77 -2.67
N PHE A 101 5.15 -3.13 -2.69
CA PHE A 101 6.31 -3.58 -1.95
C PHE A 101 6.28 -3.20 -0.46
N THR A 102 5.49 -2.19 -0.09
CA THR A 102 5.25 -1.85 1.33
C THR A 102 4.04 -2.60 1.92
N ALA A 103 3.15 -3.17 1.10
CA ALA A 103 1.96 -3.89 1.56
C ALA A 103 2.21 -4.99 2.62
N PRO A 104 3.33 -5.75 2.59
CA PRO A 104 3.60 -6.76 3.62
C PRO A 104 3.90 -6.18 5.02
N LEU A 105 4.14 -4.88 5.15
CA LEU A 105 4.52 -4.25 6.40
C LEU A 105 3.28 -3.92 7.24
N ALA A 106 3.01 -4.75 8.25
CA ALA A 106 1.83 -4.62 9.11
C ALA A 106 1.69 -3.23 9.76
N ALA A 107 2.78 -2.74 10.35
CA ALA A 107 2.83 -1.43 11.00
C ALA A 107 2.45 -0.30 10.04
N ALA A 108 2.96 -0.35 8.81
CA ALA A 108 2.77 0.70 7.82
C ALA A 108 1.44 0.59 7.06
N ALA A 109 0.71 -0.53 7.17
CA ALA A 109 -0.46 -0.79 6.34
C ALA A 109 -1.56 0.29 6.46
N PRO A 110 -1.99 0.74 7.67
CA PRO A 110 -3.03 1.76 7.76
C PRO A 110 -2.63 3.10 7.13
N ASN A 111 -1.41 3.55 7.42
CA ASN A 111 -0.89 4.81 6.91
C ASN A 111 -0.64 4.75 5.39
N SER A 112 -0.11 3.63 4.91
CA SER A 112 0.12 3.39 3.47
C SER A 112 -1.19 3.39 2.68
N ASP A 113 -2.25 2.76 3.20
CA ASP A 113 -3.56 2.75 2.57
C ASP A 113 -4.14 4.17 2.46
N LEU A 114 -4.04 4.97 3.53
CA LEU A 114 -4.50 6.36 3.55
C LEU A 114 -3.71 7.23 2.57
N GLU A 115 -2.39 7.14 2.58
CA GLU A 115 -1.53 7.92 1.67
C GLU A 115 -1.73 7.50 0.21
N LEU A 116 -1.96 6.21 -0.07
CA LEU A 116 -2.30 5.74 -1.41
C LEU A 116 -3.65 6.32 -1.89
N MET A 117 -4.65 6.37 -1.00
CA MET A 117 -5.95 7.00 -1.30
C MET A 117 -5.79 8.49 -1.63
N LYS A 118 -5.00 9.24 -0.85
CA LYS A 118 -4.68 10.66 -1.13
C LYS A 118 -3.95 10.83 -2.45
N ALA A 119 -2.96 9.97 -2.72
CA ALA A 119 -2.17 10.02 -3.94
C ALA A 119 -3.02 9.70 -5.19
N LEU A 120 -3.97 8.77 -5.07
CA LEU A 120 -4.97 8.50 -6.12
C LEU A 120 -5.87 9.72 -6.35
N ALA A 121 -6.27 10.43 -5.29
CA ALA A 121 -7.13 11.62 -5.39
C ALA A 121 -6.43 12.78 -6.08
N ALA A 122 -5.13 12.93 -5.86
CA ALA A 122 -4.28 13.90 -6.52
C ALA A 122 -3.75 13.44 -7.90
N TYR A 123 -4.10 12.24 -8.36
CA TYR A 123 -3.49 11.65 -9.55
C TYR A 123 -3.85 12.43 -10.83
N PRO A 124 -2.87 12.80 -11.70
CA PRO A 124 -3.14 13.67 -12.86
C PRO A 124 -4.19 13.12 -13.83
N ASN A 125 -4.18 11.81 -14.09
CA ASN A 125 -5.21 11.16 -14.90
C ASN A 125 -6.41 10.82 -14.02
N ARG A 126 -7.39 11.71 -13.97
CA ARG A 126 -8.59 11.58 -13.12
C ARG A 126 -9.40 10.32 -13.39
N VAL A 127 -9.40 9.80 -14.62
CA VAL A 127 -10.12 8.56 -14.96
C VAL A 127 -9.47 7.38 -14.25
N ILE A 128 -8.15 7.28 -14.33
CA ILE A 128 -7.37 6.23 -13.66
C ILE A 128 -7.43 6.40 -12.14
N GLY A 129 -7.20 7.62 -11.63
CA GLY A 129 -7.24 7.93 -10.20
C GLY A 129 -8.58 7.57 -9.57
N LYS A 130 -9.70 7.96 -10.21
CA LYS A 130 -11.05 7.62 -9.74
C LYS A 130 -11.33 6.12 -9.82
N ALA A 131 -10.97 5.45 -10.92
CA ALA A 131 -11.21 4.02 -11.08
C ALA A 131 -10.42 3.18 -10.05
N ALA A 132 -9.13 3.48 -9.87
CA ALA A 132 -8.28 2.82 -8.90
C ALA A 132 -8.68 3.18 -7.46
N GLY A 133 -9.01 4.44 -7.18
CA GLY A 133 -9.51 4.89 -5.88
C GLY A 133 -10.81 4.21 -5.46
N ALA A 134 -11.78 4.09 -6.37
CA ALA A 134 -13.03 3.38 -6.12
C ALA A 134 -12.82 1.87 -5.87
N LYS A 135 -11.77 1.29 -6.43
CA LYS A 135 -11.37 -0.09 -6.14
C LYS A 135 -10.71 -0.22 -4.78
N LEU A 136 -9.73 0.65 -4.48
CA LEU A 136 -9.03 0.65 -3.19
C LEU A 136 -9.98 0.91 -2.01
N ALA A 137 -10.97 1.80 -2.17
CA ALA A 137 -11.97 2.09 -1.15
C ALA A 137 -12.76 0.86 -0.66
N LYS A 138 -12.78 -0.23 -1.44
CA LYS A 138 -13.42 -1.50 -1.05
C LYS A 138 -12.53 -2.40 -0.20
N HIS A 139 -11.25 -2.06 -0.07
CA HIS A 139 -10.20 -2.89 0.51
C HIS A 139 -9.42 -2.18 1.63
N LEU A 140 -10.01 -1.17 2.29
CA LEU A 140 -9.39 -0.38 3.37
C LEU A 140 -9.47 -1.05 4.75
N TRP A 141 -9.17 -2.36 4.84
CA TRP A 141 -9.32 -3.11 6.08
C TRP A 141 -8.43 -2.60 7.22
N TYR A 142 -7.24 -2.09 6.89
CA TYR A 142 -6.30 -1.55 7.87
C TYR A 142 -6.70 -0.18 8.43
N LEU A 143 -7.65 0.51 7.79
CA LEU A 143 -8.28 1.73 8.31
C LEU A 143 -9.52 1.44 9.16
N SER A 144 -9.76 0.18 9.54
CA SER A 144 -10.80 -0.18 10.50
C SER A 144 -10.45 0.30 11.91
N LYS A 145 -11.49 0.46 12.74
CA LYS A 145 -11.36 0.89 14.15
C LYS A 145 -10.38 0.04 14.95
N ASP A 146 -10.22 -1.24 14.61
CA ASP A 146 -9.31 -2.16 15.30
C ASP A 146 -7.88 -2.09 14.73
N LEU A 147 -7.74 -2.25 13.41
CA LEU A 147 -6.43 -2.45 12.76
C LEU A 147 -5.62 -1.16 12.61
N VAL A 148 -6.27 0.00 12.69
CA VAL A 148 -5.56 1.29 12.64
C VAL A 148 -4.54 1.43 13.77
N GLY A 149 -4.72 0.72 14.89
CA GLY A 149 -3.75 0.67 16.00
C GLY A 149 -2.35 0.19 15.58
N LEU A 150 -2.21 -0.57 14.49
CA LEU A 150 -0.91 -0.95 13.94
C LEU A 150 -0.05 0.25 13.54
N ALA A 151 -0.68 1.37 13.15
CA ALA A 151 0.03 2.59 12.74
C ALA A 151 0.83 3.25 13.87
N LEU A 152 0.59 2.89 15.13
CA LEU A 152 1.41 3.32 16.26
C LEU A 152 2.88 2.86 16.11
N PHE A 153 3.10 1.74 15.42
CA PHE A 153 4.42 1.16 15.17
C PHE A 153 5.04 1.63 13.85
N ASP A 154 4.32 2.42 13.04
CA ASP A 154 4.87 3.00 11.81
C ASP A 154 5.77 4.20 12.17
N ARG A 155 6.99 4.19 11.63
CA ARG A 155 7.94 5.30 11.79
C ARG A 155 7.58 6.52 10.94
N ALA A 156 6.79 6.33 9.88
CA ALA A 156 6.32 7.42 9.03
C ALA A 156 5.17 8.22 9.68
N VAL A 157 4.53 7.69 10.72
CA VAL A 157 3.47 8.40 11.45
C VAL A 157 4.10 9.35 12.48
N PRO A 158 3.82 10.66 12.43
CA PRO A 158 4.37 11.62 13.39
C PRO A 158 3.94 11.37 14.83
N PHE A 159 4.79 11.69 15.81
CA PHE A 159 4.47 11.57 17.24
C PHE A 159 3.19 12.30 17.64
N ALA A 160 2.95 13.51 17.10
CA ALA A 160 1.70 14.25 17.34
C ALA A 160 0.46 13.47 16.87
N THR A 161 0.53 12.75 15.75
CA THR A 161 -0.56 11.90 15.27
C THR A 161 -0.73 10.67 16.16
N LYS A 162 0.37 10.07 16.63
CA LYS A 162 0.32 8.94 17.58
C LYS A 162 -0.32 9.34 18.91
N ALA A 163 0.01 10.52 19.44
CA ALA A 163 -0.62 11.05 20.65
C ALA A 163 -2.15 11.20 20.48
N LEU A 164 -2.61 11.74 19.35
CA LEU A 164 -4.04 11.84 19.05
C LEU A 164 -4.72 10.47 18.97
N MET A 165 -4.05 9.46 18.39
CA MET A 165 -4.56 8.09 18.36
C MET A 165 -4.73 7.51 19.77
N VAL A 166 -3.75 7.73 20.65
CA VAL A 166 -3.80 7.26 22.04
C VAL A 166 -4.92 7.96 22.80
N SER A 167 -5.07 9.28 22.67
CA SER A 167 -6.20 9.99 23.27
C SER A 167 -7.55 9.47 22.79
N ALA A 168 -7.67 9.10 21.51
CA ALA A 168 -8.89 8.50 20.96
C ALA A 168 -9.18 7.09 21.52
N MET A 169 -8.15 6.37 22.00
CA MET A 169 -8.29 5.05 22.64
C MET A 169 -8.74 5.12 24.09
N GLU A 170 -8.60 6.27 24.75
CA GLU A 170 -8.99 6.50 26.16
C GLU A 170 -10.45 6.95 26.30
N VAL A 171 -11.08 7.39 25.22
CA VAL A 171 -12.51 7.74 25.22
C VAL A 171 -13.33 6.46 25.46
N GLU A 172 -14.26 6.49 26.41
CA GLU A 172 -15.18 5.38 26.68
C GLU A 172 -15.85 4.89 25.38
N ALA A 173 -15.83 3.57 25.17
CA ALA A 173 -16.44 2.99 23.99
C ALA A 173 -17.96 3.24 24.03
N ASP A 174 -18.49 3.91 23.01
CA ASP A 174 -19.90 3.78 22.65
C ASP A 174 -20.18 2.27 22.51
N GLY A 175 -21.10 1.75 23.34
CA GLY A 175 -21.50 0.35 23.40
C GLY A 175 -22.16 -0.20 22.12
N SER A 176 -21.88 0.37 20.95
CA SER A 176 -22.28 -0.16 19.65
C SER A 176 -21.47 -1.42 19.30
N GLU A 177 -21.99 -2.57 19.73
CA GLU A 177 -21.48 -3.94 19.56
C GLU A 177 -21.45 -4.48 18.11
N ASP A 178 -21.45 -3.65 17.05
CA ASP A 178 -21.24 -4.19 15.69
C ASP A 178 -19.76 -4.12 15.27
N ASP A 179 -18.96 -4.94 15.95
CA ASP A 179 -17.49 -5.02 15.94
C ASP A 179 -16.88 -5.53 14.61
N ARG A 180 -17.70 -5.74 13.58
CA ARG A 180 -17.28 -6.25 12.27
C ARG A 180 -17.73 -5.39 11.10
N GLN A 181 -18.53 -4.37 11.36
CA GLN A 181 -18.66 -3.30 10.38
C GLN A 181 -17.35 -2.53 10.42
N ILE A 182 -16.39 -2.99 9.58
CA ILE A 182 -15.63 -2.06 8.76
C ILE A 182 -16.64 -0.96 8.42
N PRO A 183 -16.33 0.32 8.61
CA PRO A 183 -17.05 1.30 7.87
C PRO A 183 -16.79 0.96 6.39
N HIS A 184 -17.61 0.05 5.82
CA HIS A 184 -18.13 0.13 4.47
C HIS A 184 -19.00 1.39 4.37
N ALA A 185 -18.98 2.29 5.37
CA ALA A 185 -18.91 3.71 5.10
C ALA A 185 -17.86 3.87 3.99
N GLN A 186 -18.39 3.90 2.78
CA GLN A 186 -17.76 4.34 1.58
C GLN A 186 -16.93 5.54 2.01
N VAL A 187 -15.64 5.32 2.27
CA VAL A 187 -14.75 6.42 2.62
C VAL A 187 -14.73 7.18 1.32
N GLU A 188 -15.57 8.20 1.24
CA GLU A 188 -15.76 8.91 0.00
C GLU A 188 -14.39 9.43 -0.38
N PHE A 189 -13.99 9.15 -1.61
CA PHE A 189 -12.65 9.45 -2.09
C PHE A 189 -12.26 10.93 -1.92
N ALA A 190 -13.25 11.83 -1.79
CA ALA A 190 -13.03 13.24 -1.45
C ALA A 190 -12.74 13.49 0.04
N SER A 191 -13.26 12.66 0.94
CA SER A 191 -13.19 12.82 2.39
C SER A 191 -11.83 12.47 3.02
N VAL A 192 -10.95 11.77 2.29
CA VAL A 192 -9.63 11.32 2.80
C VAL A 192 -8.53 12.36 2.73
N ILE A 193 -8.69 13.40 1.91
CA ILE A 193 -7.61 14.34 1.58
C ILE A 193 -7.12 15.09 2.82
N GLY A 194 -8.02 15.41 3.76
CA GLY A 194 -7.68 16.11 5.00
C GLY A 194 -7.48 15.21 6.22
N LYS A 195 -7.55 13.88 6.07
CA LYS A 195 -7.50 12.95 7.20
C LYS A 195 -6.08 12.46 7.49
N THR A 196 -5.88 12.07 8.73
CA THR A 196 -4.74 11.33 9.26
C THR A 196 -5.22 9.98 9.76
N VAL A 197 -4.29 9.08 10.09
CA VAL A 197 -4.66 7.79 10.72
C VAL A 197 -5.34 7.98 12.08
N ALA A 198 -5.13 9.11 12.76
CA ALA A 198 -5.81 9.43 14.03
C ALA A 198 -7.32 9.59 13.87
N ASP A 199 -7.80 10.06 12.72
CA ASP A 199 -9.24 10.23 12.44
C ASP A 199 -10.01 8.91 12.35
N PHE A 200 -9.29 7.78 12.31
CA PHE A 200 -9.86 6.43 12.28
C PHE A 200 -9.68 5.69 13.61
N ALA A 201 -8.86 6.24 14.53
CA ALA A 201 -8.63 5.64 15.83
C ALA A 201 -9.82 5.86 16.77
N THR A 202 -10.14 4.84 17.55
CA THR A 202 -11.21 4.88 18.56
C THR A 202 -10.80 4.05 19.78
N ALA A 203 -11.65 3.99 20.80
CA ALA A 203 -11.54 3.07 21.93
C ALA A 203 -11.21 1.63 21.50
N ASN A 204 -11.80 1.16 20.40
CA ASN A 204 -11.61 -0.19 19.89
C ASN A 204 -10.20 -0.43 19.33
N SER A 205 -9.47 0.62 18.93
CA SER A 205 -8.09 0.48 18.46
C SER A 205 -7.16 -0.09 19.53
N ARG A 206 -7.53 0.02 20.82
CA ARG A 206 -6.80 -0.60 21.94
C ARG A 206 -6.95 -2.13 21.97
N ARG A 207 -8.02 -2.69 21.39
CA ARG A 207 -8.29 -4.14 21.39
C ARG A 207 -7.22 -4.94 20.64
N ILE A 208 -6.48 -4.31 19.74
CA ILE A 208 -5.42 -5.00 19.00
C ILE A 208 -4.31 -5.50 19.92
N PHE A 209 -4.03 -4.76 21.01
CA PHE A 209 -3.02 -5.15 22.00
C PHE A 209 -3.44 -6.42 22.75
N GLU A 210 -4.71 -6.52 23.10
CA GLU A 210 -5.27 -7.73 23.75
C GLU A 210 -5.30 -8.91 22.78
N ARG A 211 -5.82 -8.70 21.55
CA ARG A 211 -5.95 -9.77 20.54
C ARG A 211 -4.61 -10.35 20.11
N LEU A 212 -3.56 -9.53 20.05
CA LEU A 212 -2.22 -9.95 19.67
C LEU A 212 -1.32 -10.24 20.88
N ASN A 213 -1.86 -10.14 22.11
CA ASN A 213 -1.12 -10.31 23.36
C ASN A 213 0.15 -9.44 23.43
N LEU A 214 0.02 -8.18 23.01
CA LEU A 214 1.10 -7.19 23.00
C LEU A 214 1.13 -6.42 24.32
N PRO A 215 2.32 -6.13 24.85
CA PRO A 215 2.43 -5.21 25.97
C PRO A 215 2.01 -3.79 25.52
N SER A 216 1.27 -3.09 26.38
CA SER A 216 0.65 -1.79 26.06
C SER A 216 0.99 -0.69 27.07
N GLY A 217 1.85 -0.95 28.05
CA GLY A 217 2.24 0.02 29.09
C GLY A 217 3.02 1.23 28.56
N PHE A 218 3.49 1.18 27.31
CA PHE A 218 4.10 2.34 26.65
C PHE A 218 3.05 3.39 26.25
N LEU A 219 1.76 3.02 26.13
CA LEU A 219 0.70 3.97 25.78
C LEU A 219 0.49 5.04 26.86
N ASP A 220 0.91 4.77 28.10
CA ASP A 220 0.76 5.68 29.25
C ASP A 220 1.84 6.77 29.30
N VAL A 221 2.78 6.79 28.34
CA VAL A 221 3.84 7.80 28.23
C VAL A 221 3.85 8.45 26.85
N ALA A 222 4.56 9.57 26.73
CA ALA A 222 4.66 10.33 25.50
C ALA A 222 5.29 9.50 24.35
N PRO A 223 4.80 9.60 23.10
CA PRO A 223 5.34 8.86 21.96
C PRO A 223 6.83 9.01 21.71
N GLU A 224 7.41 10.13 22.12
CA GLU A 224 8.83 10.44 22.06
C GLU A 224 9.69 9.47 22.88
N GLU A 225 9.13 8.89 23.96
CA GLU A 225 9.84 7.99 24.87
C GLU A 225 9.69 6.51 24.49
N TRP A 226 8.86 6.18 23.50
CA TRP A 226 8.49 4.79 23.19
C TRP A 226 9.67 3.94 22.72
N GLU A 227 10.53 4.46 21.85
CA GLU A 227 11.68 3.73 21.29
C GLU A 227 12.69 3.30 22.36
N ASP A 228 12.68 3.94 23.55
CA ASP A 228 13.54 3.60 24.67
C ASP A 228 12.99 2.49 25.57
N ARG A 229 11.69 2.19 25.46
CA ARG A 229 11.03 1.24 26.34
C ARG A 229 11.06 -0.20 25.84
N GLU A 230 11.22 -1.12 26.78
CA GLU A 230 11.27 -2.55 26.50
C GLU A 230 9.93 -3.11 26.01
N ASP A 231 8.81 -2.64 26.59
CA ASP A 231 7.47 -3.05 26.18
C ASP A 231 7.15 -2.63 24.75
N PHE A 232 7.45 -1.39 24.36
CA PHE A 232 7.27 -0.93 22.99
C PHE A 232 8.10 -1.75 22.00
N ARG A 233 9.39 -1.98 22.28
CA ARG A 233 10.27 -2.75 21.38
C ARG A 233 9.76 -4.18 21.16
N LYS A 234 9.30 -4.85 22.22
CA LYS A 234 8.71 -6.20 22.13
C LYS A 234 7.43 -6.21 21.30
N ALA A 235 6.56 -5.22 21.50
CA ALA A 235 5.34 -5.08 20.72
C ALA A 235 5.66 -4.79 19.23
N ALA A 236 6.60 -3.89 18.97
CA ALA A 236 7.05 -3.53 17.63
C ALA A 236 7.66 -4.72 16.88
N GLU A 237 8.51 -5.51 17.53
CA GLU A 237 9.10 -6.73 16.95
C GLU A 237 8.01 -7.74 16.59
N THR A 238 7.04 -7.96 17.49
CA THR A 238 5.89 -8.84 17.21
C THR A 238 5.09 -8.36 16.00
N VAL A 239 4.81 -7.05 15.91
CA VAL A 239 4.09 -6.44 14.79
C VAL A 239 4.89 -6.53 13.48
N GLN A 240 6.22 -6.37 13.52
CA GLN A 240 7.08 -6.55 12.35
C GLN A 240 7.07 -8.00 11.85
N CYS A 241 6.94 -8.98 12.73
CA CYS A 241 6.81 -10.39 12.39
C CYS A 241 5.41 -10.77 11.91
N LEU A 242 4.40 -9.89 12.02
CA LEU A 242 3.09 -10.18 11.48
C LEU A 242 3.18 -10.24 9.96
N HIS A 243 2.99 -11.45 9.42
CA HIS A 243 2.72 -11.61 8.01
C HIS A 243 1.36 -10.99 7.70
N VAL A 244 1.37 -9.72 7.31
CA VAL A 244 0.24 -9.15 6.59
C VAL A 244 0.15 -9.87 5.27
N VAL A 245 -0.89 -10.68 5.14
CA VAL A 245 -1.14 -11.39 3.90
C VAL A 245 -1.53 -10.35 2.87
N ASN A 246 -0.58 -10.02 1.98
CA ASN A 246 -0.86 -9.37 0.71
C ASN A 246 -1.61 -10.36 -0.22
N ASN A 247 -2.76 -10.87 0.24
CA ASN A 247 -3.57 -11.81 -0.53
C ASN A 247 -4.52 -11.11 -1.51
N HIS A 248 -4.40 -9.79 -1.72
CA HIS A 248 -5.40 -9.08 -2.52
C HIS A 248 -5.19 -9.17 -4.03
N ALA A 249 -3.98 -9.51 -4.52
CA ALA A 249 -3.86 -9.93 -5.93
C ALA A 249 -4.31 -11.37 -6.19
N GLU A 250 -4.57 -12.18 -5.15
CA GLU A 250 -5.07 -13.55 -5.29
C GLU A 250 -6.52 -13.72 -4.78
N ARG A 251 -7.15 -12.69 -4.19
CA ARG A 251 -8.54 -12.74 -3.67
C ARG A 251 -9.62 -12.02 -4.49
N GLU A 252 -9.31 -11.28 -5.56
CA GLU A 252 -10.32 -10.92 -6.57
C GLU A 252 -10.39 -12.01 -7.66
N CYS A 253 -11.19 -13.07 -7.41
CA CYS A 253 -12.08 -13.76 -8.36
C CYS A 253 -12.57 -15.11 -7.80
N GLY A 254 -13.25 -15.06 -6.65
CA GLY A 254 -14.37 -15.96 -6.37
C GLY A 254 -15.67 -15.18 -6.60
N ALA A 255 -15.95 -14.82 -7.84
CA ALA A 255 -17.26 -14.33 -8.28
C ALA A 255 -17.48 -14.84 -9.71
N ASP A 256 -18.66 -15.40 -9.91
CA ASP A 256 -19.12 -16.25 -11.01
C ASP A 256 -18.73 -15.85 -12.44
N PRO A 257 -18.68 -16.83 -13.36
CA PRO A 257 -18.57 -16.61 -14.79
C PRO A 257 -19.94 -16.29 -15.36
N GLU A 258 -20.35 -15.03 -15.37
CA GLU A 258 -21.31 -14.49 -16.34
C GLU A 258 -21.29 -12.96 -16.26
N PHE A 259 -21.18 -12.33 -17.44
CA PHE A 259 -21.06 -10.89 -17.76
C PHE A 259 -19.65 -10.33 -17.94
#